data_AF-A0A6I1C463-F1
#
_entry.id   AF-A0A6I1C463-F1
#
_cell.length_a   1.000
_cell.length_b   1.000
_cell.length_c   1.000
_cell.angle_alpha   90.00
_cell.angle_beta   90.00
_cell.angle_gamma   90.00
#
_symmetry.space_group_name_H-M   'P 1'
#
loop_
_entity.id
_entity.type
_entity.pdbx_description
1 polymer ?
#
loop_
_entity_poly.entity_id
_entity_poly.type
_entity_poly.pdbx_seq_one_letter_code
_entity_poly.pdbx_strand_id
1 'polypeptide(L)'
;MERLELIRQSLAPINDALPTLLPQARLRSLSAMGTLGTSHTEYPKLYADSFNATLRAELADDPIDDWKITGSASCLHLRNTDTGLKLRFLKEFKFEGSVPPAGMNRLRREAWAQPVLLDQEVSGVRPLKDSEIVLVWTETNGVATS
;
A
#
# COMPACT_ATOMS: atom_id res chain seq x y z
N MET A 1 -1.87 26.26 -5.22
CA MET A 1 -2.05 25.31 -4.11
C MET A 1 -0.68 24.78 -3.74
N GLU A 2 -0.34 24.72 -2.45
CA GLU A 2 0.94 24.16 -2.01
C GLU A 2 0.98 22.64 -2.26
N ARG A 3 2.16 22.10 -2.60
CA ARG A 3 2.32 20.67 -2.95
C ARG A 3 1.85 19.73 -1.86
N LEU A 4 2.19 20.05 -0.61
CA LEU A 4 1.79 19.25 0.55
C LEU A 4 0.27 19.21 0.70
N GLU A 5 -0.40 20.35 0.47
CA GLU A 5 -1.85 20.43 0.51
C GLU A 5 -2.48 19.61 -0.62
N LEU A 6 -1.90 19.63 -1.82
CA LEU A 6 -2.35 18.80 -2.94
C LEU A 6 -2.16 17.30 -2.66
N ILE A 7 -1.04 16.91 -2.04
CA ILE A 7 -0.81 15.53 -1.59
C ILE A 7 -1.87 15.14 -0.54
N ARG A 8 -2.09 15.98 0.46
CA ARG A 8 -3.06 15.74 1.54
C ARG A 8 -4.47 15.54 0.98
N GLN A 9 -4.89 16.39 0.04
CA GLN A 9 -6.18 16.27 -0.63
C GLN A 9 -6.27 14.99 -1.47
N SER A 10 -5.22 14.66 -2.23
CA SER A 10 -5.18 13.42 -3.04
C SER A 10 -5.30 12.16 -2.18
N LEU A 11 -4.79 12.19 -0.95
CA LEU A 11 -4.82 11.06 -0.02
C LEU A 11 -6.11 10.94 0.78
N ALA A 12 -6.99 11.95 0.80
CA ALA A 12 -8.19 11.90 1.62
C ALA A 12 -9.09 10.68 1.31
N PRO A 13 -9.41 10.35 0.04
CA PRO A 13 -10.20 9.16 -0.27
C PRO A 13 -9.53 7.84 0.15
N ILE A 14 -8.19 7.80 0.12
CA ILE A 14 -7.41 6.65 0.56
C ILE A 14 -7.52 6.49 2.07
N ASN A 15 -7.37 7.58 2.82
CA ASN A 15 -7.47 7.58 4.27
C ASN A 15 -8.87 7.19 4.77
N ASP A 16 -9.91 7.52 4.00
CA ASP A 16 -11.30 7.17 4.33
C ASP A 16 -11.58 5.68 4.04
N ALA A 17 -11.03 5.13 2.95
CA ALA A 17 -11.31 3.76 2.51
C ALA A 17 -10.48 2.70 3.25
N LEU A 18 -9.18 2.95 3.49
CA LEU A 18 -8.26 1.95 4.06
C LEU A 18 -8.69 1.35 5.40
N PRO A 19 -9.27 2.11 6.36
CA PRO A 19 -9.76 1.56 7.62
C PRO A 19 -10.80 0.43 7.45
N THR A 20 -11.51 0.40 6.33
CA THR A 20 -12.49 -0.66 6.01
C THR A 20 -11.87 -1.77 5.16
N LEU A 21 -11.05 -1.41 4.17
CA LEU A 21 -10.46 -2.38 3.22
C LEU A 21 -9.39 -3.27 3.88
N LEU A 22 -8.54 -2.72 4.76
CA LEU A 22 -7.45 -3.49 5.37
C LEU A 22 -7.95 -4.64 6.26
N PRO A 23 -8.94 -4.45 7.17
CA PRO A 23 -9.52 -5.55 7.93
C PRO A 23 -10.20 -6.61 7.06
N GLN A 24 -10.90 -6.21 5.99
CA GLN A 24 -11.57 -7.14 5.07
C GLN A 24 -10.55 -8.00 4.31
N ALA A 25 -9.51 -7.38 3.76
CA ALA A 25 -8.41 -8.07 3.09
C ALA A 25 -7.72 -9.08 4.02
N ARG A 26 -7.51 -8.71 5.29
CA ARG A 26 -6.98 -9.60 6.34
C ARG A 26 -7.90 -10.80 6.58
N LEU A 27 -9.18 -10.56 6.83
CA LEU A 27 -10.15 -11.61 7.12
C LEU A 27 -10.20 -12.66 6.00
N ARG A 28 -10.29 -12.19 4.74
CA ARG A 28 -10.32 -13.07 3.57
C ARG A 28 -9.01 -13.85 3.40
N SER A 29 -7.87 -13.22 3.65
CA SER A 29 -6.58 -13.90 3.60
C SER A 29 -6.45 -15.00 4.64
N LEU A 30 -6.84 -14.73 5.88
CA LEU A 30 -6.82 -15.75 6.93
C LEU A 30 -7.79 -16.90 6.64
N SER A 31 -8.97 -16.60 6.11
CA SER A 31 -9.94 -17.62 5.69
C SER A 31 -9.39 -18.51 4.57
N ALA A 32 -8.76 -17.92 3.54
CA ALA A 32 -8.13 -18.65 2.45
C ALA A 32 -6.99 -19.55 2.94
N MET A 33 -6.12 -19.01 3.80
CA MET A 33 -5.03 -19.77 4.39
C MET A 33 -5.51 -20.90 5.30
N GLY A 34 -6.57 -20.67 6.08
CA GLY A 34 -7.22 -21.70 6.91
C GLY A 34 -7.78 -22.84 6.06
N THR A 35 -8.38 -22.51 4.91
CA THR A 35 -8.88 -23.51 3.94
C THR A 35 -7.76 -24.36 3.36
N LEU A 36 -6.59 -23.76 3.10
CA LEU A 36 -5.40 -24.46 2.61
C LEU A 36 -4.65 -25.24 3.70
N GLY A 37 -5.01 -25.09 4.97
CA GLY A 37 -4.28 -25.69 6.08
C GLY A 37 -2.88 -25.09 6.30
N THR A 38 -2.63 -23.87 5.80
CA THR A 38 -1.34 -23.18 5.94
C THR A 38 -1.45 -22.10 7.00
N SER A 39 -0.70 -22.17 8.10
CA SER A 39 -0.71 -21.12 9.12
C SER A 39 -0.01 -19.85 8.64
N HIS A 40 -0.59 -18.67 8.89
CA HIS A 40 0.04 -17.38 8.59
C HIS A 40 1.33 -17.12 9.39
N THR A 41 1.48 -17.77 10.56
CA THR A 41 2.70 -17.68 11.39
C THR A 41 3.85 -18.50 10.82
N GLU A 42 3.55 -19.67 10.26
CA GLU A 42 4.52 -20.59 9.63
C GLU A 42 4.87 -20.15 8.22
N TYR A 43 3.89 -19.58 7.48
CA TYR A 43 4.01 -19.16 6.10
C TYR A 43 3.75 -17.65 5.93
N PRO A 44 4.55 -16.77 6.56
CA PRO A 44 4.27 -15.33 6.58
C PRO A 44 4.37 -14.67 5.21
N LYS A 45 5.12 -15.28 4.27
CA LYS A 45 5.24 -14.80 2.89
C LYS A 45 3.98 -15.12 2.10
N LEU A 46 3.49 -16.35 2.21
CA LEU A 46 2.21 -16.73 1.62
C LEU A 46 1.09 -15.84 2.15
N TYR A 47 1.10 -15.53 3.44
CA TYR A 47 0.16 -14.58 4.02
C TYR A 47 0.26 -13.18 3.40
N ALA A 48 1.48 -12.68 3.15
CA ALA A 48 1.69 -11.39 2.51
C ALA A 48 1.13 -11.33 1.08
N ASP A 49 1.43 -12.37 0.32
CA ASP A 49 1.01 -12.47 -1.08
C ASP A 49 -0.51 -12.62 -1.15
N SER A 50 -1.10 -13.43 -0.24
CA SER A 50 -2.56 -13.55 -0.07
C SER A 50 -3.19 -12.20 0.28
N PHE A 51 -2.64 -11.47 1.25
CA PHE A 51 -3.17 -10.17 1.67
C PHE A 51 -3.15 -9.15 0.53
N ASN A 52 -2.05 -9.07 -0.21
CA ASN A 52 -1.97 -8.18 -1.36
C ASN A 52 -2.99 -8.57 -2.44
N ALA A 53 -3.20 -9.87 -2.67
CA ALA A 53 -4.19 -10.36 -3.62
C ALA A 53 -5.62 -10.02 -3.18
N THR A 54 -5.97 -10.21 -1.91
CA THR A 54 -7.30 -9.88 -1.39
C THR A 54 -7.54 -8.38 -1.38
N LEU A 55 -6.58 -7.56 -0.93
CA LEU A 55 -6.72 -6.10 -0.95
C LEU A 55 -6.87 -5.56 -2.37
N ARG A 56 -6.17 -6.13 -3.36
CA ARG A 56 -6.38 -5.82 -4.77
C ARG A 56 -7.79 -6.16 -5.25
N ALA A 57 -8.36 -7.27 -4.78
CA ALA A 57 -9.72 -7.65 -5.11
C ALA A 57 -10.73 -6.68 -4.47
N GLU A 58 -10.57 -6.34 -3.19
CA GLU A 58 -11.47 -5.36 -2.54
C GLU A 58 -11.42 -3.99 -3.26
N LEU A 59 -10.23 -3.51 -3.64
CA LEU A 59 -10.05 -2.26 -4.40
C LEU A 59 -10.56 -2.33 -5.85
N ALA A 60 -10.74 -3.53 -6.41
CA ALA A 60 -11.33 -3.71 -7.73
C ALA A 60 -12.86 -3.76 -7.66
N ASP A 61 -13.41 -4.35 -6.59
CA ASP A 61 -14.84 -4.45 -6.32
C ASP A 61 -15.42 -3.11 -5.83
N ASP A 62 -14.67 -2.36 -5.02
CA ASP A 62 -15.00 -1.02 -4.53
C ASP A 62 -13.88 -0.02 -4.86
N PRO A 63 -13.85 0.51 -6.10
CA PRO A 63 -12.81 1.43 -6.54
C PRO A 63 -12.85 2.76 -5.77
N ILE A 64 -11.69 3.20 -5.31
CA ILE A 64 -11.54 4.53 -4.70
C ILE A 64 -11.51 5.58 -5.81
N ASP A 65 -12.35 6.61 -5.67
CA ASP A 65 -12.45 7.71 -6.63
C ASP A 65 -11.08 8.28 -7.01
N ASP A 66 -10.89 8.50 -8.31
CA ASP A 66 -9.66 9.00 -8.93
C ASP A 66 -8.40 8.13 -8.71
N TRP A 67 -8.51 6.93 -8.14
CA TRP A 67 -7.38 6.01 -7.96
C TRP A 67 -7.53 4.74 -8.81
N LYS A 68 -6.44 4.34 -9.47
CA LYS A 68 -6.40 3.11 -10.27
C LYS A 68 -5.29 2.17 -9.82
N ILE A 69 -5.61 0.88 -9.72
CA ILE A 69 -4.63 -0.18 -9.52
C ILE A 69 -3.71 -0.26 -10.75
N THR A 70 -2.41 -0.26 -10.51
CA THR A 70 -1.42 -0.48 -11.57
C THR A 70 -1.25 -1.98 -11.87
N GLY A 71 -0.97 -2.33 -13.12
CA GLY A 71 -1.03 -3.70 -13.64
C GLY A 71 0.01 -4.70 -13.13
N SER A 72 0.88 -4.34 -12.17
CA SER A 72 1.82 -5.32 -11.60
C SER A 72 1.09 -6.23 -10.62
N ALA A 73 1.07 -7.55 -10.88
CA ALA A 73 0.39 -8.52 -10.01
C ALA A 73 1.15 -8.79 -8.70
N SER A 74 2.47 -8.58 -8.69
CA SER A 74 3.34 -8.86 -7.53
C SER A 74 3.50 -7.69 -6.56
N CYS A 75 2.90 -6.53 -6.86
CA CYS A 75 2.93 -5.34 -6.03
C CYS A 75 1.58 -4.64 -6.06
N LEU A 76 1.16 -4.05 -4.94
CA LEU A 76 0.00 -3.18 -4.92
C LEU A 76 0.48 -1.73 -5.05
N HIS A 77 0.28 -1.14 -6.23
CA HIS A 77 0.41 0.30 -6.40
C HIS A 77 -0.88 0.88 -6.94
N LEU A 78 -1.24 2.04 -6.42
CA LEU A 78 -2.32 2.88 -6.94
C LEU A 78 -1.72 4.10 -7.62
N ARG A 79 -2.40 4.62 -8.64
CA ARG A 79 -2.06 5.89 -9.27
C ARG A 79 -3.29 6.76 -9.33
N ASN A 80 -3.18 7.97 -8.79
CA ASN A 80 -4.22 8.97 -8.90
C ASN A 80 -4.30 9.44 -10.36
N THR A 81 -5.50 9.40 -10.96
CA THR A 81 -5.71 9.71 -12.39
C THR A 81 -5.51 11.18 -12.71
N ASP A 82 -5.77 12.02 -11.73
CA ASP A 82 -5.87 13.47 -11.86
C ASP A 82 -4.52 14.12 -11.54
N THR A 83 -3.96 13.80 -10.37
CA THR A 83 -2.66 14.37 -9.95
C THR A 83 -1.47 13.56 -10.47
N GLY A 84 -1.66 12.28 -10.80
CA GLY A 84 -0.58 11.37 -11.17
C GLY A 84 0.18 10.77 -9.99
N LEU A 85 -0.16 11.15 -8.74
CA LEU A 85 0.46 10.65 -7.53
C LEU A 85 0.45 9.12 -7.50
N LYS A 86 1.60 8.51 -7.22
CA LYS A 86 1.70 7.06 -7.05
C LYS A 86 1.70 6.70 -5.57
N LEU A 87 0.83 5.76 -5.18
CA LEU A 87 0.92 5.08 -3.89
C LEU A 87 1.49 3.70 -4.09
N ARG A 88 2.42 3.32 -3.22
CA ARG A 88 3.02 2.01 -3.19
C ARG A 88 2.77 1.37 -1.83
N PHE A 89 2.07 0.25 -1.82
CA PHE A 89 1.82 -0.51 -0.61
C PHE A 89 2.96 -1.49 -0.38
N LEU A 90 3.56 -1.41 0.80
CA LEU A 90 4.54 -2.37 1.30
C LEU A 90 3.97 -3.06 2.53
N LYS A 91 4.18 -4.37 2.62
CA LYS A 91 3.91 -5.11 3.85
C LYS A 91 5.08 -4.91 4.81
N GLU A 92 4.81 -4.45 6.02
CA GLU A 92 5.75 -4.59 7.12
C GLU A 92 5.87 -6.07 7.51
N PHE A 93 7.07 -6.62 7.43
CA PHE A 93 7.30 -8.03 7.69
C PHE A 93 8.02 -8.21 9.03
N LYS A 94 7.36 -8.91 9.94
CA LYS A 94 7.92 -9.59 11.11
C LYS A 94 7.91 -8.91 12.48
N PHE A 95 7.64 -7.62 12.66
CA PHE A 95 7.49 -7.05 14.01
C PHE A 95 6.56 -5.85 14.02
N GLU A 96 5.82 -5.71 15.12
CA GLU A 96 5.03 -4.52 15.48
C GLU A 96 5.86 -3.24 15.24
N GLY A 97 5.49 -2.45 14.23
CA GLY A 97 5.89 -1.05 14.10
C GLY A 97 7.33 -0.78 13.67
N SER A 98 8.00 -1.72 12.99
CA SER A 98 9.31 -1.44 12.39
C SER A 98 9.47 -1.97 10.96
N VAL A 99 9.65 -1.03 10.04
CA VAL A 99 9.96 -1.21 8.61
C VAL A 99 11.09 -2.26 8.51
N PRO A 100 10.87 -3.47 7.92
CA PRO A 100 11.90 -4.47 7.78
C PRO A 100 13.27 -3.91 7.41
N PRO A 101 14.33 -4.29 8.13
CA PRO A 101 15.66 -4.07 7.61
C PRO A 101 15.69 -4.79 6.28
N ALA A 102 15.83 -4.07 5.16
CA ALA A 102 15.73 -4.64 3.82
C ALA A 102 16.94 -5.55 3.46
N GLY A 103 17.53 -6.19 4.46
CA GLY A 103 18.77 -6.93 4.40
C GLY A 103 19.92 -6.09 3.87
N MET A 104 20.95 -6.77 3.38
CA MET A 104 22.05 -6.13 2.64
C MET A 104 21.68 -5.81 1.19
N ASN A 105 20.47 -6.14 0.73
CA ASN A 105 20.07 -5.93 -0.66
C ASN A 105 19.79 -4.44 -0.90
N ARG A 106 20.67 -3.80 -1.66
CA ARG A 106 20.58 -2.37 -1.98
C ARG A 106 19.25 -2.00 -2.65
N LEU A 107 18.83 -2.76 -3.67
CA LEU A 107 17.58 -2.51 -4.40
C LEU A 107 16.36 -2.62 -3.49
N ARG A 108 16.40 -3.54 -2.51
CA ARG A 108 15.33 -3.69 -1.53
C ARG A 108 15.30 -2.50 -0.56
N ARG A 109 16.46 -2.00 -0.11
CA ARG A 109 16.53 -0.80 0.75
C ARG A 109 16.03 0.45 0.04
N GLU A 110 16.45 0.64 -1.21
CA GLU A 110 15.99 1.74 -2.06
C GLU A 110 14.47 1.67 -2.29
N ALA A 111 13.94 0.48 -2.56
CA ALA A 111 12.52 0.26 -2.74
C ALA A 111 11.66 0.49 -1.49
N TRP A 112 12.29 0.55 -0.32
CA TRP A 112 11.64 0.74 0.99
C TRP A 112 11.76 2.19 1.48
N ALA A 113 12.62 2.99 0.87
CA ALA A 113 12.80 4.38 1.21
C ALA A 113 11.68 5.23 0.58
N GLN A 114 11.17 6.19 1.34
CA GLN A 114 10.31 7.25 0.83
C GLN A 114 11.17 8.20 -0.03
N PRO A 115 10.88 8.38 -1.34
CA PRO A 115 11.56 9.38 -2.15
C PRO A 115 11.31 10.79 -1.62
N VAL A 116 12.23 11.72 -1.91
CA VAL A 116 12.09 13.14 -1.52
C VAL A 116 10.80 13.71 -2.15
N LEU A 117 9.90 14.20 -1.31
CA LEU A 117 8.56 14.64 -1.72
C LEU A 117 8.46 16.16 -1.96
N LEU A 118 9.26 16.98 -1.28
CA LEU A 118 8.99 18.41 -1.11
C LEU A 118 9.80 19.34 -2.03
N ASP A 119 10.89 18.85 -2.64
CA ASP A 119 11.82 19.70 -3.42
C ASP A 119 11.45 19.82 -4.92
N GLN A 120 10.22 19.48 -5.30
CA GLN A 120 9.76 19.48 -6.70
C GLN A 120 8.62 20.47 -6.92
N GLU A 121 8.76 21.33 -7.93
CA GLU A 121 7.70 22.27 -8.33
C GLU A 121 6.45 21.53 -8.84
N VAL A 122 5.29 22.11 -8.54
CA VAL A 122 3.97 21.61 -8.95
C VAL A 122 3.58 22.30 -10.25
N SER A 123 3.66 21.60 -11.40
CA SER A 123 3.26 22.16 -12.69
C SER A 123 2.68 21.10 -13.65
N GLY A 124 1.81 21.55 -14.57
CA GLY A 124 1.23 20.73 -15.63
C GLY A 124 -0.03 19.95 -15.25
N VAL A 125 -0.51 19.12 -16.20
CA VAL A 125 -1.79 18.37 -16.13
C VAL A 125 -1.81 17.31 -15.03
N ARG A 126 -0.64 16.75 -14.68
CA ARG A 126 -0.46 15.77 -13.60
C ARG A 126 0.63 16.24 -12.64
N PRO A 127 0.30 17.15 -11.73
CA PRO A 127 1.26 17.86 -10.88
C PRO A 127 2.13 16.97 -9.98
N LEU A 128 1.70 15.74 -9.69
CA LEU A 128 2.35 14.78 -8.79
C LEU A 128 2.80 13.51 -9.52
N LYS A 129 2.89 13.51 -10.86
CA LYS A 129 3.24 12.31 -11.67
C LYS A 129 4.57 11.64 -11.28
N ASP A 130 5.50 12.44 -10.77
CA ASP A 130 6.85 12.00 -10.36
C ASP A 130 6.95 11.83 -8.83
N SER A 131 5.82 11.97 -8.12
CA SER A 131 5.70 11.71 -6.68
C SER A 131 5.29 10.27 -6.43
N GLU A 132 5.97 9.65 -5.46
CA GLU A 132 5.59 8.34 -4.94
C GLU A 132 5.49 8.45 -3.41
N ILE A 133 4.43 7.89 -2.85
CA ILE A 133 4.26 7.71 -1.41
C ILE A 133 4.28 6.23 -1.10
N VAL A 134 5.16 5.84 -0.20
CA VAL A 134 5.27 4.47 0.31
C VAL A 134 4.37 4.35 1.53
N LEU A 135 3.33 3.54 1.43
CA LEU A 135 2.42 3.22 2.52
C LEU A 135 2.76 1.84 3.05
N VAL A 136 3.11 1.78 4.32
CA VAL A 136 3.48 0.54 5.01
C VAL A 136 2.32 0.14 5.88
N TRP A 137 1.75 -1.04 5.65
CA TRP A 137 0.73 -1.58 6.54
C TRP A 137 1.36 -2.55 7.55
N THR A 138 0.86 -2.50 8.77
CA THR A 138 1.30 -3.29 9.93
C THR A 138 0.09 -3.95 10.56
N GLU A 139 0.31 -5.02 11.33
CA GLU A 139 -0.72 -5.58 12.19
C GLU A 139 -0.32 -5.41 13.65
N THR A 140 -1.13 -4.67 14.40
CA THR A 140 -0.97 -4.55 15.85
C THR A 140 -2.12 -5.31 16.49
N ASN A 141 -1.83 -6.31 17.34
CA ASN A 141 -2.85 -7.15 18.01
C ASN A 141 -3.89 -7.80 17.06
N GLY A 142 -3.53 -8.09 15.81
CA GLY A 142 -4.44 -8.68 14.82
C GLY A 142 -5.39 -7.70 14.11
N VAL A 143 -5.15 -6.39 14.25
CA VAL A 143 -5.82 -5.33 13.48
C VAL A 143 -4.82 -4.76 12.48
N ALA A 144 -5.19 -4.70 11.20
CA ALA A 144 -4.36 -4.09 10.16
C ALA A 144 -4.53 -2.56 10.19
N THR A 145 -3.42 -1.85 10.31
CA THR A 145 -3.35 -0.38 10.33
C THR A 145 -2.32 0.09 9.30
N SER A 146 -2.53 1.26 8.71
CA SER A 146 -1.64 1.89 7.73
C SER A 146 -1.20 3.28 8.14
#